data_AF-A0A970WEP7-F1
#
_entry.id   AF-A0A970WEP7-F1
#
_cell.length_a   1.000
_cell.length_b   1.000
_cell.length_c   1.000
_cell.angle_alpha   90.00
_cell.angle_beta   90.00
_cell.angle_gamma   90.00
#
_symmetry.space_group_name_H-M   'P 1'
#
loop_
_entity.id
_entity.type
_entity.pdbx_description
1 polymer ?
#
loop_
_entity_poly.entity_id
_entity_poly.type
_entity_poly.pdbx_seq_one_letter_code
_entity_poly.pdbx_strand_id
1 'polypeptide(L)'
;MTYPDRSHPALRPSARSAAIAFLLALSAFFGVKGYLGSTPGDLAQPRFTAASAPAPALDTVPIEQIRVGQRVLTGAADPDKTLPTAVDPRTWRHLTLEETDTWPDGTVDRICVESLMPPDWLALHDGAPVGSRVPIPLDLEEMGLPEGMTARVTANEPCPAIDRGPGRVVLTTVNHLNPRVVELCLAAGDGMKEEVRPTAFHKFYSETRGEWLSAEDLQPGEILRGLTGPLEVVSQRPVPGTHRVYNMTVEGEHVYHVSTLGVLAHNNRCRVGYSKEYAEGFERIQGVPGALRPADFGTASVAENAATLRMWNDAMRSAATSSRSNGYIRYLEALERGETPTQTMLEKAFGAVNSRFLDSARAAGMDVAEVHHWNFGKTDFPTQIVDPRNLAPTSARILHEQIHRATSATSDIWGGTIAPQHQIPIPEWSTPWTPPTGH
;
A
#
# COMPACT_ATOMS: atom_id res chain seq x y z
N MET A 1 50.52 46.76 0.43
CA MET A 1 51.32 46.32 1.58
C MET A 1 50.77 44.98 2.02
N THR A 2 51.64 43.98 2.04
CA THR A 2 51.39 42.54 1.97
C THR A 2 51.43 41.84 3.33
N TYR A 3 51.04 40.55 3.31
CA TYR A 3 51.23 39.43 4.28
C TYR A 3 50.07 39.14 5.27
N PRO A 4 49.86 37.86 5.72
CA PRO A 4 50.03 36.58 5.01
C PRO A 4 49.02 35.45 5.29
N ASP A 5 49.13 34.45 4.42
CA ASP A 5 49.01 32.99 4.58
C ASP A 5 49.09 32.41 6.01
N ARG A 6 48.21 31.43 6.30
CA ARG A 6 48.41 30.43 7.36
C ARG A 6 47.94 29.06 6.89
N SER A 7 48.95 28.24 6.63
CA SER A 7 48.95 26.79 6.62
C SER A 7 48.53 26.17 7.96
N HIS A 8 48.01 24.94 7.85
CA HIS A 8 47.52 24.04 8.91
C HIS A 8 48.48 23.83 10.09
N PRO A 9 47.95 23.33 11.22
CA PRO A 9 48.46 22.03 11.67
C PRO A 9 47.38 21.02 12.07
N ALA A 10 47.72 19.76 11.83
CA ALA A 10 47.02 18.55 12.19
C ALA A 10 46.93 18.35 13.72
N LEU A 11 45.82 17.77 14.18
CA LEU A 11 45.68 17.24 15.54
C LEU A 11 45.59 15.71 15.48
N ARG A 12 46.53 15.06 16.16
CA ARG A 12 46.53 13.63 16.52
C ARG A 12 45.94 13.44 17.94
N PRO A 13 45.59 12.21 18.34
CA PRO A 13 44.46 11.91 19.22
C PRO A 13 44.86 11.72 20.70
N SER A 14 43.92 11.86 21.64
CA SER A 14 44.07 11.30 22.99
C SER A 14 42.75 11.04 23.73
N ALA A 15 42.72 9.85 24.37
CA ALA A 15 42.05 9.44 25.61
C ALA A 15 40.57 9.83 25.84
N ARG A 16 39.61 8.90 25.74
CA ARG A 16 39.20 7.93 26.78
C ARG A 16 39.20 8.50 28.22
N SER A 17 38.00 8.77 28.73
CA SER A 17 37.43 8.29 30.01
C SER A 17 36.61 9.37 30.72
N ALA A 18 35.29 9.23 30.76
CA ALA A 18 34.49 9.58 31.92
C ALA A 18 33.11 8.89 31.86
N ALA A 19 32.77 8.23 32.96
CA ALA A 19 31.44 7.77 33.38
C ALA A 19 30.87 6.48 32.75
N ILE A 20 31.46 5.34 33.09
CA ILE A 20 30.74 4.06 33.21
C ILE A 20 31.01 3.52 34.62
N ALA A 21 29.97 3.52 35.46
CA ALA A 21 29.67 2.51 36.49
C ALA A 21 28.79 3.12 37.59
N PHE A 22 27.49 2.80 37.57
CA PHE A 22 26.82 2.30 38.77
C PHE A 22 25.51 1.61 38.37
N LEU A 23 25.53 0.27 38.38
CA LEU A 23 24.49 -0.64 38.91
C LEU A 23 24.73 -2.05 38.34
N LEU A 24 25.70 -2.74 38.92
CA LEU A 24 25.70 -4.20 39.03
C LEU A 24 25.32 -4.54 40.47
N ALA A 25 24.36 -5.46 40.66
CA ALA A 25 24.56 -6.72 41.38
C ALA A 25 23.23 -7.37 41.81
N LEU A 26 22.97 -8.58 41.30
CA LEU A 26 22.84 -9.85 42.04
C LEU A 26 22.31 -10.91 41.04
N SER A 27 23.17 -11.78 40.48
CA SER A 27 23.43 -13.19 40.89
C SER A 27 22.24 -14.15 40.62
N ALA A 28 22.35 -15.40 40.13
CA ALA A 28 23.45 -16.27 39.73
C ALA A 28 22.83 -17.66 39.35
N PHE A 29 23.54 -18.42 38.49
CA PHE A 29 23.64 -19.90 38.43
C PHE A 29 22.51 -20.82 37.90
N PHE A 30 22.85 -21.56 36.83
CA PHE A 30 22.76 -23.02 36.51
C PHE A 30 22.56 -23.16 34.99
N GLY A 31 23.21 -24.00 34.18
CA GLY A 31 24.16 -25.09 34.34
C GLY A 31 24.34 -25.74 32.95
N VAL A 32 25.54 -26.24 32.67
CA VAL A 32 26.00 -26.83 31.40
C VAL A 32 25.42 -28.24 31.13
N LYS A 33 25.09 -28.54 29.87
CA LYS A 33 25.22 -29.82 29.11
C LYS A 33 24.42 -29.65 27.80
N GLY A 34 24.96 -29.62 26.59
CA GLY A 34 25.96 -30.48 25.96
C GLY A 34 25.24 -31.50 25.08
N TYR A 35 25.24 -31.36 23.75
CA TYR A 35 25.21 -32.50 22.82
C TYR A 35 25.65 -32.07 21.41
N LEU A 36 26.52 -32.91 20.84
CA LEU A 36 27.17 -32.81 19.54
C LEU A 36 26.21 -33.09 18.37
N GLY A 37 26.43 -32.36 17.27
CA GLY A 37 26.55 -32.86 15.90
C GLY A 37 25.40 -33.67 15.28
N SER A 38 24.82 -33.10 14.21
CA SER A 38 24.39 -33.88 13.04
C SER A 38 24.29 -32.97 11.81
N THR A 39 24.90 -33.45 10.73
CA THR A 39 24.96 -32.95 9.35
C THR A 39 23.57 -32.63 8.76
N PRO A 40 23.44 -31.66 7.82
CA PRO A 40 22.20 -31.46 7.08
C PRO A 40 22.11 -32.52 5.97
N GLY A 41 21.29 -33.55 6.21
CA GLY A 41 20.82 -34.47 5.17
C GLY A 41 19.46 -34.01 4.64
N ASP A 42 19.27 -34.17 3.32
CA ASP A 42 18.04 -34.00 2.54
C ASP A 42 16.74 -33.97 3.37
N LEU A 43 16.14 -32.78 3.50
CA LEU A 43 14.74 -32.66 3.87
C LEU A 43 13.90 -32.69 2.58
N ALA A 44 13.23 -33.81 2.36
CA ALA A 44 12.20 -33.95 1.33
C ALA A 44 11.14 -32.84 1.49
N GLN A 45 10.83 -32.13 0.40
CA GLN A 45 9.76 -31.14 0.39
C GLN A 45 8.41 -31.83 0.67
N PRO A 46 7.53 -31.23 1.49
CA PRO A 46 6.21 -31.79 1.77
C PRO A 46 5.34 -31.70 0.51
N ARG A 47 4.94 -32.86 -0.03
CA ARG A 47 3.84 -32.96 -0.99
C ARG A 47 2.52 -32.77 -0.24
N PHE A 48 1.88 -31.62 -0.44
CA PHE A 48 0.50 -31.42 -0.01
C PHE A 48 -0.42 -32.26 -0.89
N THR A 49 -0.96 -33.33 -0.34
CA THR A 49 -2.10 -34.06 -0.93
C THR A 49 -3.36 -33.54 -0.25
N ALA A 50 -3.97 -32.49 -0.83
CA ALA A 50 -5.32 -32.10 -0.46
C ALA A 50 -6.30 -32.96 -1.27
N ALA A 51 -7.13 -33.75 -0.59
CA ALA A 51 -8.26 -34.43 -1.22
C ALA A 51 -9.25 -33.35 -1.71
N SER A 52 -9.37 -33.22 -3.03
CA SER A 52 -10.28 -32.29 -3.69
C SER A 52 -11.72 -32.85 -3.61
N ALA A 53 -12.58 -32.19 -2.84
CA ALA A 53 -14.02 -32.28 -3.09
C ALA A 53 -14.30 -31.59 -4.44
N PRO A 54 -15.24 -32.08 -5.27
CA PRO A 54 -15.54 -31.44 -6.54
C PRO A 54 -15.95 -29.98 -6.29
N ALA A 55 -15.20 -29.06 -6.88
CA ALA A 55 -15.49 -27.64 -6.81
C ALA A 55 -16.92 -27.37 -7.32
N PRO A 56 -17.69 -26.48 -6.67
CA PRO A 56 -18.97 -26.06 -7.21
C PRO A 56 -18.75 -25.47 -8.62
N ALA A 57 -19.66 -25.77 -9.55
CA ALA A 57 -19.64 -25.16 -10.87
C ALA A 57 -19.87 -23.65 -10.69
N LEU A 58 -18.87 -22.85 -11.04
CA LEU A 58 -18.94 -21.40 -10.96
C LEU A 58 -19.53 -20.87 -12.27
N ASP A 59 -20.59 -20.08 -12.17
CA ASP A 59 -21.10 -19.33 -13.31
C ASP A 59 -20.08 -18.24 -13.66
N THR A 60 -19.47 -18.33 -14.84
CA THR A 60 -18.51 -17.35 -15.34
C THR A 60 -19.11 -16.50 -16.44
N VAL A 61 -18.70 -15.22 -16.49
CA VAL A 61 -19.12 -14.26 -17.51
C VAL A 61 -17.85 -13.69 -18.14
N PRO A 62 -17.77 -13.59 -19.48
CA PRO A 62 -16.65 -12.91 -20.13
C PRO A 62 -16.51 -11.47 -19.64
N ILE A 63 -15.27 -11.02 -19.38
CA ILE A 63 -15.03 -9.73 -18.73
C ILE A 63 -15.57 -8.55 -19.54
N GLU A 64 -15.61 -8.66 -20.86
CA GLU A 64 -16.18 -7.66 -21.77
C GLU A 64 -17.71 -7.57 -21.70
N GLN A 65 -18.38 -8.54 -21.08
CA GLN A 65 -19.82 -8.57 -20.84
C GLN A 65 -20.20 -8.11 -19.44
N ILE A 66 -19.22 -7.92 -18.55
CA ILE A 66 -19.46 -7.41 -17.21
C ILE A 66 -19.90 -5.94 -17.29
N ARG A 67 -20.90 -5.60 -16.49
CA ARG A 67 -21.50 -4.26 -16.39
C ARG A 67 -21.54 -3.80 -14.95
N VAL A 68 -21.56 -2.48 -14.77
CA VAL A 68 -21.76 -1.87 -13.45
C VAL A 68 -23.08 -2.31 -12.83
N GLY A 69 -23.10 -2.49 -11.51
CA GLY A 69 -24.27 -2.99 -10.76
C GLY A 69 -24.40 -4.52 -10.69
N GLN A 70 -23.69 -5.26 -11.54
CA GLN A 70 -23.53 -6.71 -11.39
C GLN A 70 -22.66 -7.05 -10.18
N ARG A 71 -22.61 -8.33 -9.79
CA ARG A 71 -21.75 -8.81 -8.70
C ARG A 71 -20.75 -9.85 -9.18
N VAL A 72 -19.54 -9.79 -8.65
CA VAL A 72 -18.48 -10.76 -8.92
C VAL A 72 -17.90 -11.31 -7.62
N LEU A 73 -17.46 -12.56 -7.67
CA LEU A 73 -16.80 -13.20 -6.52
C LEU A 73 -15.46 -12.55 -6.25
N THR A 74 -15.26 -12.22 -4.98
CA THR A 74 -14.03 -11.69 -4.40
C THR A 74 -13.55 -12.65 -3.31
N GLY A 75 -12.40 -12.40 -2.69
CA GLY A 75 -11.66 -13.40 -1.91
C GLY A 75 -12.49 -14.27 -0.96
N ALA A 76 -13.08 -13.69 0.09
CA ALA A 76 -13.74 -14.45 1.16
C ALA A 76 -15.29 -14.39 1.10
N ALA A 77 -15.86 -14.27 -0.10
CA ALA A 77 -17.30 -14.21 -0.26
C ALA A 77 -17.94 -15.60 -0.05
N ASP A 78 -18.89 -15.68 0.88
CA ASP A 78 -19.80 -16.83 1.00
C ASP A 78 -20.62 -16.92 -0.31
N PRO A 79 -20.48 -17.99 -1.11
CA PRO A 79 -21.13 -18.10 -2.42
C PRO A 79 -22.66 -18.12 -2.33
N ASP A 80 -23.23 -18.28 -1.13
CA ASP A 80 -24.67 -18.38 -0.94
C ASP A 80 -25.32 -17.12 -0.36
N LYS A 81 -24.56 -16.03 -0.10
CA LYS A 81 -25.08 -14.83 0.56
C LYS A 81 -24.88 -13.55 -0.22
N THR A 82 -25.96 -12.79 -0.38
CA THR A 82 -25.87 -11.39 -0.84
C THR A 82 -25.25 -10.51 0.23
N LEU A 83 -24.10 -9.92 -0.10
CA LEU A 83 -23.42 -8.97 0.79
C LEU A 83 -24.08 -7.58 0.71
N PRO A 84 -24.16 -6.84 1.83
CA PRO A 84 -24.64 -5.47 1.84
C PRO A 84 -23.77 -4.58 0.93
N THR A 85 -24.40 -3.54 0.37
CA THR A 85 -23.76 -2.56 -0.51
C THR A 85 -24.12 -1.14 -0.05
N ALA A 86 -23.17 -0.21 -0.20
CA ALA A 86 -23.37 1.22 -0.02
C ALA A 86 -23.93 1.90 -1.27
N VAL A 87 -23.94 1.19 -2.42
CA VAL A 87 -24.54 1.68 -3.65
C VAL A 87 -26.05 1.78 -3.46
N ASP A 88 -26.56 3.01 -3.53
CA ASP A 88 -27.99 3.30 -3.52
C ASP A 88 -28.43 3.77 -4.91
N PRO A 89 -29.14 2.94 -5.69
CA PRO A 89 -29.61 3.30 -7.03
C PRO A 89 -30.48 4.55 -7.11
N ARG A 90 -31.06 4.99 -5.98
CA ARG A 90 -31.90 6.19 -5.94
C ARG A 90 -31.08 7.47 -5.94
N THR A 91 -29.85 7.43 -5.43
CA THR A 91 -29.03 8.61 -5.19
C THR A 91 -27.75 8.61 -6.04
N TRP A 92 -27.22 7.43 -6.35
CA TRP A 92 -26.05 7.28 -7.22
C TRP A 92 -26.40 7.51 -8.70
N ARG A 93 -25.38 7.80 -9.51
CA ARG A 93 -25.51 7.98 -10.97
C ARG A 93 -24.59 7.04 -11.72
N HIS A 94 -25.02 6.63 -12.91
CA HIS A 94 -24.19 5.91 -13.86
C HIS A 94 -23.56 6.92 -14.83
N LEU A 95 -22.23 7.02 -14.82
CA LEU A 95 -21.50 7.85 -15.77
C LEU A 95 -20.85 6.98 -16.84
N THR A 96 -20.96 7.42 -18.10
CA THR A 96 -20.11 6.95 -19.19
C THR A 96 -19.08 8.03 -19.49
N LEU A 97 -17.80 7.65 -19.44
CA LEU A 97 -16.66 8.53 -19.71
C LEU A 97 -15.91 8.01 -20.93
N GLU A 98 -15.44 8.93 -21.76
CA GLU A 98 -14.62 8.62 -22.93
C GLU A 98 -13.41 9.54 -23.01
N GLU A 99 -12.25 8.95 -23.30
CA GLU A 99 -11.04 9.67 -23.68
C GLU A 99 -10.43 9.02 -24.92
N THR A 100 -9.68 9.80 -25.69
CA THR A 100 -8.90 9.27 -26.82
C THR A 100 -7.43 9.60 -26.62
N ASP A 101 -6.59 8.57 -26.63
CA ASP A 101 -5.15 8.69 -26.69
C ASP A 101 -4.65 8.35 -28.10
N THR A 102 -3.68 9.11 -28.61
CA THR A 102 -3.09 8.86 -29.93
C THR A 102 -1.61 8.57 -29.75
N TRP A 103 -1.21 7.34 -30.06
CA TRP A 103 0.15 6.87 -29.86
C TRP A 103 1.09 7.40 -30.96
N PRO A 104 2.42 7.38 -30.73
CA PRO A 104 3.40 7.88 -31.70
C PRO A 104 3.34 7.21 -33.09
N ASP A 105 2.82 5.99 -33.17
CA ASP A 105 2.66 5.22 -34.43
C ASP A 105 1.33 5.53 -35.17
N GLY A 106 0.51 6.44 -34.64
CA GLY A 106 -0.79 6.81 -35.19
C GLY A 106 -1.94 5.91 -34.75
N THR A 107 -1.69 4.91 -33.89
CA THR A 107 -2.76 4.12 -33.26
C THR A 107 -3.62 5.03 -32.39
N VAL A 108 -4.94 4.93 -32.55
CA VAL A 108 -5.92 5.69 -31.76
C VAL A 108 -6.55 4.74 -30.74
N ASP A 109 -6.24 4.95 -29.47
CA ASP A 109 -6.87 4.25 -28.36
C ASP A 109 -8.07 5.04 -27.83
N ARG A 110 -9.26 4.46 -27.98
CA ARG A 110 -10.47 4.96 -27.34
C ARG A 110 -10.65 4.26 -25.99
N ILE A 111 -10.49 5.03 -24.93
CA ILE A 111 -10.63 4.59 -23.54
C ILE A 111 -12.08 4.83 -23.14
N CYS A 112 -12.82 3.75 -22.88
CA CYS A 112 -14.22 3.81 -22.48
C CYS A 112 -14.35 3.34 -21.03
N VAL A 113 -15.00 4.15 -20.18
CA VAL A 113 -15.22 3.86 -18.77
C VAL A 113 -16.71 3.98 -18.46
N GLU A 114 -17.28 3.02 -17.75
CA GLU A 114 -18.60 3.13 -17.12
C GLU A 114 -18.41 3.07 -15.61
N SER A 115 -19.04 3.97 -14.84
CA SER A 115 -18.86 4.01 -13.38
C SER A 115 -20.11 4.42 -12.62
N LEU A 116 -20.39 3.77 -11.50
CA LEU A 116 -21.39 4.18 -10.52
C LEU A 116 -20.78 5.21 -9.59
N MET A 117 -21.34 6.41 -9.53
CA MET A 117 -20.81 7.52 -8.76
C MET A 117 -21.74 7.91 -7.59
N PRO A 118 -21.21 8.06 -6.36
CA PRO A 118 -21.97 8.49 -5.21
C PRO A 118 -22.31 9.98 -5.28
N PRO A 119 -23.36 10.41 -4.57
CA PRO A 119 -23.76 11.82 -4.48
C PRO A 119 -22.62 12.77 -4.09
N ASP A 120 -21.76 12.37 -3.15
CA ASP A 120 -20.67 13.21 -2.67
C ASP A 120 -19.62 13.47 -3.76
N TRP A 121 -19.31 12.45 -4.56
CA TRP A 121 -18.41 12.60 -5.70
C TRP A 121 -19.04 13.51 -6.77
N LEU A 122 -20.31 13.28 -7.10
CA LEU A 122 -21.03 14.12 -8.06
C LEU A 122 -21.05 15.57 -7.59
N ALA A 123 -21.30 15.83 -6.31
CA ALA A 123 -21.30 17.17 -5.75
C ALA A 123 -19.92 17.87 -5.87
N LEU A 124 -18.82 17.12 -5.75
CA LEU A 124 -17.46 17.63 -5.93
C LEU A 124 -17.13 17.99 -7.38
N HIS A 125 -17.87 17.43 -8.35
CA HIS A 125 -17.63 17.61 -9.77
C HIS A 125 -18.81 18.29 -10.49
N ASP A 126 -19.52 19.19 -9.78
CA ASP A 126 -20.65 19.97 -10.28
C ASP A 126 -21.77 19.12 -10.92
N GLY A 127 -21.97 17.92 -10.38
CA GLY A 127 -22.92 16.92 -10.87
C GLY A 127 -22.43 16.13 -12.09
N ALA A 128 -21.21 16.37 -12.56
CA ALA A 128 -20.61 15.78 -13.76
C ALA A 128 -21.55 15.83 -14.98
N PRO A 129 -21.92 17.04 -15.46
CA PRO A 129 -22.82 17.18 -16.59
C PRO A 129 -22.18 16.66 -17.88
N VAL A 130 -22.99 16.13 -18.79
CA VAL A 130 -22.53 15.66 -20.11
C VAL A 130 -21.74 16.77 -20.80
N GLY A 131 -20.57 16.41 -21.31
CA GLY A 131 -19.61 17.31 -21.96
C GLY A 131 -18.51 17.83 -21.04
N SER A 132 -18.65 17.76 -19.71
CA SER A 132 -17.57 18.12 -18.78
C SER A 132 -16.43 17.10 -18.82
N ARG A 133 -15.27 17.47 -18.26
CA ARG A 133 -14.14 16.56 -18.02
C ARG A 133 -14.03 16.29 -16.53
N VAL A 134 -13.85 15.02 -16.18
CA VAL A 134 -13.73 14.55 -14.80
C VAL A 134 -12.58 13.54 -14.68
N PRO A 135 -11.98 13.36 -13.49
CA PRO A 135 -11.00 12.31 -13.26
C PRO A 135 -11.60 10.93 -13.55
N ILE A 136 -10.82 10.04 -14.13
CA ILE A 136 -11.22 8.64 -14.28
C ILE A 136 -11.16 7.95 -12.90
N PRO A 137 -12.25 7.33 -12.41
CA PRO A 137 -12.36 6.82 -11.03
C PRO A 137 -11.78 5.41 -10.85
N LEU A 138 -10.55 5.19 -11.32
CA LEU A 138 -9.83 3.91 -11.18
C LEU A 138 -8.31 4.10 -11.21
N ASP A 139 -7.56 3.08 -10.80
CA ASP A 139 -6.10 3.07 -10.91
C ASP A 139 -5.67 2.84 -12.38
N LEU A 140 -5.09 3.88 -12.96
CA LEU A 140 -4.69 3.93 -14.35
C LEU A 140 -3.32 3.26 -14.60
N GLU A 141 -2.49 3.10 -13.57
CA GLU A 141 -1.13 2.60 -13.71
C GLU A 141 -1.11 1.11 -14.10
N GLU A 142 -1.94 0.28 -13.45
CA GLU A 142 -2.05 -1.16 -13.80
C GLU A 142 -2.60 -1.38 -15.21
N MET A 143 -3.24 -0.36 -15.77
CA MET A 143 -3.74 -0.34 -17.14
C MET A 143 -2.74 0.22 -18.14
N GLY A 144 -1.58 0.72 -17.68
CA GLY A 144 -0.63 1.41 -18.54
C GLY A 144 -1.16 2.75 -19.07
N LEU A 145 -2.12 3.36 -18.37
CA LEU A 145 -2.66 4.68 -18.66
C LEU A 145 -1.97 5.74 -17.78
N PRO A 146 -1.78 6.98 -18.28
CA PRO A 146 -1.22 8.08 -17.52
C PRO A 146 -1.96 8.37 -16.20
N GLU A 147 -1.22 8.57 -15.10
CA GLU A 147 -1.80 9.00 -13.83
C GLU A 147 -2.51 10.36 -13.97
N GLY A 148 -3.66 10.50 -13.31
CA GLY A 148 -4.42 11.76 -13.29
C GLY A 148 -5.16 12.07 -14.60
N MET A 149 -5.26 11.11 -15.52
CA MET A 149 -6.05 11.27 -16.74
C MET A 149 -7.50 11.66 -16.40
N THR A 150 -8.00 12.64 -17.14
CA THR A 150 -9.41 13.01 -17.13
C THR A 150 -10.07 12.51 -18.40
N ALA A 151 -11.35 12.19 -18.32
CA ALA A 151 -12.16 11.77 -19.46
C ALA A 151 -13.38 12.68 -19.60
N ARG A 152 -13.93 12.76 -20.81
CA ARG A 152 -15.17 13.49 -21.06
C ARG A 152 -16.36 12.67 -20.60
N VAL A 153 -17.28 13.27 -19.85
CA VAL A 153 -18.59 12.68 -19.55
C VAL A 153 -19.41 12.65 -20.83
N THR A 154 -19.71 11.47 -21.36
CA THR A 154 -20.56 11.30 -22.55
C THR A 154 -22.00 10.95 -22.18
N ALA A 155 -22.20 10.33 -21.02
CA ALA A 155 -23.52 10.10 -20.43
C ALA A 155 -23.51 10.25 -18.91
N ASN A 156 -24.61 10.73 -18.35
CA ASN A 156 -24.87 10.77 -16.92
C ASN A 156 -26.33 10.34 -16.70
N GLU A 157 -26.52 9.07 -16.33
CA GLU A 157 -27.79 8.36 -16.32
C GLU A 157 -28.18 7.95 -14.90
N PRO A 158 -29.46 7.63 -14.64
CA PRO A 158 -29.84 6.98 -13.39
C PRO A 158 -29.00 5.73 -13.14
N CYS A 159 -28.61 5.49 -11.88
CA CYS A 159 -27.92 4.27 -11.50
C CYS A 159 -28.81 3.05 -11.83
N PRO A 160 -28.27 1.99 -12.45
CA PRO A 160 -29.02 0.77 -12.74
C PRO A 160 -29.45 0.05 -11.45
N ALA A 161 -30.33 -0.93 -11.59
CA ALA A 161 -30.61 -1.85 -10.50
C ALA A 161 -29.33 -2.63 -10.12
N ILE A 162 -29.13 -2.86 -8.81
CA ILE A 162 -28.01 -3.67 -8.31
C ILE A 162 -28.47 -5.11 -8.17
N ASP A 163 -27.69 -6.02 -8.74
CA ASP A 163 -27.99 -7.44 -8.71
C ASP A 163 -27.97 -8.00 -7.28
N ARG A 164 -28.75 -9.05 -7.07
CA ARG A 164 -28.69 -9.89 -5.88
C ARG A 164 -27.79 -11.09 -6.17
N GLY A 165 -27.09 -11.57 -5.15
CA GLY A 165 -26.17 -12.70 -5.29
C GLY A 165 -24.88 -12.51 -4.50
N PRO A 166 -24.02 -13.53 -4.46
CA PRO A 166 -22.75 -13.48 -3.77
C PRO A 166 -21.78 -12.47 -4.38
N GLY A 167 -20.74 -12.13 -3.62
CA GLY A 167 -19.68 -11.23 -4.07
C GLY A 167 -20.01 -9.74 -3.96
N ARG A 168 -19.15 -8.94 -4.58
CA ARG A 168 -19.15 -7.47 -4.49
C ARG A 168 -19.67 -6.82 -5.76
N VAL A 169 -20.30 -5.66 -5.59
CA VAL A 169 -20.88 -4.89 -6.70
C VAL A 169 -19.76 -4.35 -7.59
N VAL A 170 -19.89 -4.52 -8.90
CA VAL A 170 -19.03 -3.88 -9.90
C VAL A 170 -19.37 -2.40 -9.94
N LEU A 171 -18.39 -1.56 -9.59
CA LEU A 171 -18.54 -0.11 -9.51
C LEU A 171 -18.09 0.58 -10.79
N THR A 172 -17.01 0.10 -11.41
CA THR A 172 -16.47 0.68 -12.64
C THR A 172 -16.12 -0.44 -13.61
N THR A 173 -16.32 -0.25 -14.90
CA THR A 173 -15.72 -1.06 -15.96
C THR A 173 -14.94 -0.14 -16.89
N VAL A 174 -13.88 -0.68 -17.49
CA VAL A 174 -13.04 0.08 -18.42
C VAL A 174 -12.49 -0.83 -19.48
N ASN A 175 -12.38 -0.30 -20.71
CA ASN A 175 -11.67 -0.97 -21.79
C ASN A 175 -10.85 0.03 -22.61
N HIS A 176 -9.69 -0.41 -23.04
CA HIS A 176 -8.74 0.38 -23.83
C HIS A 176 -7.77 -0.53 -24.59
N LEU A 177 -6.90 0.03 -25.43
CA LEU A 177 -5.86 -0.72 -26.14
C LEU A 177 -4.59 -0.82 -25.30
N ASN A 178 -3.95 -1.99 -25.31
CA ASN A 178 -2.68 -2.20 -24.63
C ASN A 178 -1.75 -3.11 -25.47
N PRO A 179 -0.49 -2.72 -25.70
CA PRO A 179 0.47 -3.54 -26.43
C PRO A 179 1.26 -4.51 -25.54
N ARG A 180 1.14 -4.40 -24.22
CA ARG A 180 1.85 -5.21 -23.23
C ARG A 180 0.91 -6.23 -22.59
N VAL A 181 0.58 -7.28 -23.36
CA VAL A 181 -0.21 -8.42 -22.88
C VAL A 181 0.69 -9.64 -22.74
N VAL A 182 0.49 -10.41 -21.66
CA VAL A 182 1.14 -11.70 -21.46
C VAL A 182 0.08 -12.80 -21.48
N GLU A 183 0.41 -13.96 -22.02
CA GLU A 183 -0.40 -15.17 -21.90
C GLU A 183 0.18 -16.02 -20.77
N LEU A 184 -0.64 -16.29 -19.76
CA LEU A 184 -0.34 -17.17 -18.64
C LEU A 184 -1.11 -18.47 -18.82
N CYS A 185 -0.42 -19.59 -18.89
CA CYS A 185 -1.05 -20.91 -18.78
C CYS A 185 -1.05 -21.31 -17.31
N LEU A 186 -2.24 -21.50 -16.74
CA LEU A 186 -2.45 -21.89 -15.36
C LEU A 186 -2.92 -23.34 -15.29
N ALA A 187 -2.46 -24.08 -14.27
CA ALA A 187 -2.90 -25.45 -14.01
C ALA A 187 -3.46 -25.59 -12.59
N ALA A 188 -4.62 -26.26 -12.48
CA ALA A 188 -5.17 -26.71 -11.21
C ALA A 188 -4.59 -28.07 -10.80
N GLY A 189 -4.73 -28.43 -9.51
CA GLY A 189 -4.19 -29.68 -8.96
C GLY A 189 -4.79 -30.97 -9.54
N ASP A 190 -5.93 -30.89 -10.22
CA ASP A 190 -6.57 -32.00 -10.95
C ASP A 190 -6.07 -32.13 -12.42
N GLY A 191 -5.17 -31.23 -12.84
CA GLY A 191 -4.59 -31.20 -14.18
C GLY A 191 -5.37 -30.37 -15.20
N MET A 192 -6.50 -29.76 -14.84
CA MET A 192 -7.18 -28.79 -15.72
C MET A 192 -6.28 -27.58 -15.97
N LYS A 193 -6.28 -27.10 -17.22
CA LYS A 193 -5.48 -25.96 -17.66
C LYS A 193 -6.32 -24.91 -18.34
N GLU A 194 -5.97 -23.65 -18.14
CA GLU A 194 -6.59 -22.50 -18.79
C GLU A 194 -5.54 -21.44 -19.11
N GLU A 195 -5.77 -20.72 -20.20
CA GLU A 195 -4.95 -19.58 -20.59
C GLU A 195 -5.67 -18.27 -20.24
N VAL A 196 -4.99 -17.38 -19.53
CA VAL A 196 -5.46 -16.00 -19.29
C VAL A 196 -4.50 -15.01 -19.94
N ARG A 197 -5.03 -13.88 -20.40
CA ARG A 197 -4.26 -12.85 -21.12
C ARG A 197 -4.34 -11.47 -20.45
N PRO A 198 -3.76 -11.29 -19.25
CA PRO A 198 -3.72 -10.00 -18.57
C PRO A 198 -2.73 -9.02 -19.22
N THR A 199 -2.83 -7.73 -18.85
CA THR A 199 -1.72 -6.80 -19.09
C THR A 199 -0.50 -7.24 -18.29
N ALA A 200 0.70 -6.93 -18.79
CA ALA A 200 1.97 -7.29 -18.16
C ALA A 200 2.07 -6.82 -16.71
N PHE A 201 1.51 -5.65 -16.40
CA PHE A 201 1.56 -5.02 -15.09
C PHE A 201 0.47 -5.51 -14.12
N HIS A 202 -0.54 -6.25 -14.61
CA HIS A 202 -1.64 -6.68 -13.77
C HIS A 202 -1.18 -7.69 -12.73
N LYS A 203 -1.63 -7.55 -11.48
CA LYS A 203 -1.06 -8.32 -10.37
C LYS A 203 -1.87 -9.54 -10.00
N PHE A 204 -1.15 -10.60 -9.65
CA PHE A 204 -1.69 -11.84 -9.09
C PHE A 204 -1.02 -12.13 -7.75
N TYR A 205 -1.76 -12.75 -6.83
CA TYR A 205 -1.21 -13.08 -5.51
C TYR A 205 -0.42 -14.39 -5.59
N SER A 206 0.91 -14.30 -5.44
CA SER A 206 1.80 -15.46 -5.35
C SER A 206 1.81 -16.00 -3.92
N GLU A 207 1.33 -17.23 -3.73
CA GLU A 207 1.50 -17.98 -2.49
C GLU A 207 2.96 -18.42 -2.30
N THR A 208 3.71 -18.59 -3.40
CA THR A 208 5.14 -18.93 -3.34
C THR A 208 5.95 -17.84 -2.65
N ARG A 209 5.66 -16.56 -2.96
CA ARG A 209 6.41 -15.42 -2.42
C ARG A 209 5.66 -14.65 -1.33
N GLY A 210 4.37 -14.90 -1.16
CA GLY A 210 3.53 -14.19 -0.18
C GLY A 210 3.32 -12.72 -0.54
N GLU A 211 3.34 -12.37 -1.83
CA GLU A 211 3.23 -11.00 -2.33
C GLU A 211 2.47 -10.93 -3.66
N TRP A 212 2.02 -9.72 -4.01
CA TRP A 212 1.42 -9.43 -5.31
C TRP A 212 2.52 -9.22 -6.36
N LEU A 213 2.49 -10.00 -7.43
CA LEU A 213 3.44 -9.92 -8.52
C LEU A 213 2.73 -9.52 -9.81
N SER A 214 3.37 -8.68 -10.62
CA SER A 214 2.92 -8.38 -11.97
C SER A 214 2.91 -9.66 -12.80
N ALA A 215 1.99 -9.77 -13.76
CA ALA A 215 1.90 -10.90 -14.66
C ALA A 215 3.21 -11.17 -15.41
N GLU A 216 3.98 -10.10 -15.69
CA GLU A 216 5.29 -10.21 -16.33
C GLU A 216 6.41 -10.76 -15.43
N ASP A 217 6.25 -10.66 -14.11
CA ASP A 217 7.25 -11.11 -13.11
C ASP A 217 7.04 -12.57 -12.68
N LEU A 218 5.86 -13.13 -12.97
CA LEU A 218 5.51 -14.52 -12.69
C LEU A 218 6.43 -15.49 -13.43
N GLN A 219 6.91 -16.50 -12.73
CA GLN A 219 7.77 -17.53 -13.28
C GLN A 219 7.04 -18.87 -13.39
N PRO A 220 7.40 -19.74 -14.36
CA PRO A 220 6.93 -21.13 -14.34
C PRO A 220 7.23 -21.82 -13.00
N GLY A 221 6.23 -22.52 -12.45
CA GLY A 221 6.26 -23.14 -11.13
C GLY A 221 5.80 -22.25 -9.98
N GLU A 222 5.48 -20.98 -10.22
CA GLU A 222 4.87 -20.10 -9.21
C GLU A 222 3.46 -20.59 -8.84
N ILE A 223 3.13 -20.58 -7.55
CA ILE A 223 1.80 -20.97 -7.05
C ILE A 223 0.99 -19.71 -6.78
N LEU A 224 -0.12 -19.56 -7.49
CA LEU A 224 -1.06 -18.46 -7.36
C LEU A 224 -2.25 -18.86 -6.48
N ARG A 225 -2.81 -17.88 -5.77
CA ARG A 225 -4.08 -18.05 -5.06
C ARG A 225 -5.23 -18.19 -6.05
N GLY A 226 -5.93 -19.33 -6.00
CA GLY A 226 -7.19 -19.55 -6.71
C GLY A 226 -8.38 -19.67 -5.75
N LEU A 227 -9.59 -19.64 -6.30
CA LEU A 227 -10.85 -19.68 -5.55
C LEU A 227 -11.09 -21.04 -4.88
N THR A 228 -10.81 -22.13 -5.59
CA THR A 228 -11.08 -23.52 -5.15
C THR A 228 -9.81 -24.26 -4.73
N GLY A 229 -8.65 -23.62 -4.88
CA GLY A 229 -7.34 -24.19 -4.58
C GLY A 229 -6.20 -23.40 -5.24
N PRO A 230 -4.95 -23.75 -4.94
CA PRO A 230 -3.78 -23.15 -5.59
C PRO A 230 -3.71 -23.48 -7.09
N LEU A 231 -3.20 -22.53 -7.87
CA LEU A 231 -2.98 -22.69 -9.31
C LEU A 231 -1.50 -22.52 -9.63
N GLU A 232 -0.93 -23.44 -10.41
CA GLU A 232 0.47 -23.35 -10.83
C GLU A 232 0.59 -22.59 -12.16
N VAL A 233 1.55 -21.66 -12.25
CA VAL A 233 1.95 -21.05 -13.52
C VAL A 233 2.75 -22.09 -14.31
N VAL A 234 2.17 -22.61 -15.38
CA VAL A 234 2.83 -23.59 -16.28
C VAL A 234 3.78 -22.88 -17.23
N SER A 235 3.33 -21.77 -17.81
CA SER A 235 4.13 -20.98 -18.73
C SER A 235 3.63 -19.54 -18.80
N GLN A 236 4.52 -18.66 -19.23
CA GLN A 236 4.26 -17.24 -19.40
C GLN A 236 4.97 -16.78 -20.68
N ARG A 237 4.25 -16.06 -21.54
CA ARG A 237 4.83 -15.53 -22.79
C ARG A 237 4.19 -14.20 -23.18
N PRO A 238 4.96 -13.23 -23.71
CA PRO A 238 4.39 -12.03 -24.31
C PRO A 238 3.47 -12.38 -25.50
N VAL A 239 2.38 -11.63 -25.66
CA VAL A 239 1.49 -11.70 -26.83
C VAL A 239 1.78 -10.48 -27.72
N PRO A 240 2.37 -10.68 -28.91
CA PRO A 240 2.68 -9.56 -29.81
C PRO A 240 1.43 -8.83 -30.29
N GLY A 241 1.58 -7.53 -30.57
CA GLY A 241 0.54 -6.68 -31.13
C GLY A 241 -0.26 -5.90 -30.08
N THR A 242 -1.21 -5.11 -30.57
CA THR A 242 -2.07 -4.26 -29.77
C THR A 242 -3.41 -4.93 -29.53
N HIS A 243 -3.81 -5.07 -28.28
CA HIS A 243 -5.00 -5.81 -27.88
C HIS A 243 -5.99 -4.91 -27.13
N ARG A 244 -7.28 -5.15 -27.32
CA ARG A 244 -8.31 -4.56 -26.46
C ARG A 244 -8.30 -5.32 -25.13
N VAL A 245 -8.06 -4.60 -24.04
CA VAL A 245 -8.07 -5.15 -22.69
C VAL A 245 -9.21 -4.55 -21.88
N TYR A 246 -9.60 -5.26 -20.83
CA TYR A 246 -10.73 -4.93 -19.96
C TYR A 246 -10.29 -4.99 -18.51
N ASN A 247 -10.81 -4.09 -17.69
CA ASN A 247 -10.66 -4.12 -16.24
C ASN A 247 -11.98 -3.67 -15.61
N MET A 248 -12.16 -3.97 -14.33
CA MET A 248 -13.30 -3.52 -13.55
C MET A 248 -12.85 -3.09 -12.17
N THR A 249 -13.73 -2.46 -11.41
CA THR A 249 -13.55 -2.15 -9.99
C THR A 249 -14.72 -2.71 -9.21
N VAL A 250 -14.48 -3.24 -8.01
CA VAL A 250 -15.51 -3.86 -7.19
C VAL A 250 -15.58 -3.19 -5.82
N GLU A 251 -16.78 -3.19 -5.24
CA GLU A 251 -17.06 -2.49 -4.00
C GLU A 251 -16.38 -3.14 -2.80
N GLY A 252 -15.64 -2.34 -2.02
CA GLY A 252 -15.14 -2.71 -0.69
C GLY A 252 -14.01 -3.75 -0.67
N GLU A 253 -13.79 -4.47 -1.76
CA GLU A 253 -12.67 -5.40 -1.94
C GLU A 253 -11.89 -5.03 -3.20
N HIS A 254 -10.57 -5.08 -3.10
CA HIS A 254 -9.66 -4.66 -4.17
C HIS A 254 -9.06 -5.86 -4.89
N VAL A 255 -9.90 -6.89 -5.06
CA VAL A 255 -9.56 -8.17 -5.68
C VAL A 255 -10.80 -8.79 -6.30
N TYR A 256 -10.63 -9.58 -7.35
CA TYR A 256 -11.70 -10.37 -7.97
C TYR A 256 -11.13 -11.64 -8.58
N HIS A 257 -11.96 -12.65 -8.78
CA HIS A 257 -11.55 -13.89 -9.45
C HIS A 257 -11.80 -13.79 -10.95
N VAL A 258 -10.83 -14.25 -11.74
CA VAL A 258 -10.92 -14.37 -13.20
C VAL A 258 -10.65 -15.81 -13.64
N SER A 259 -11.00 -16.10 -14.89
CA SER A 259 -10.88 -17.45 -15.46
C SER A 259 -11.85 -18.46 -14.86
N THR A 260 -12.10 -19.56 -15.55
CA THR A 260 -12.89 -20.69 -15.04
C THR A 260 -12.21 -21.42 -13.88
N LEU A 261 -10.88 -21.37 -13.80
CA LEU A 261 -10.09 -21.84 -12.66
C LEU A 261 -10.12 -20.89 -11.45
N GLY A 262 -10.61 -19.65 -11.63
CA GLY A 262 -10.83 -18.70 -10.55
C GLY A 262 -9.54 -18.17 -9.92
N VAL A 263 -8.55 -17.78 -10.72
CA VAL A 263 -7.32 -17.14 -10.20
C VAL A 263 -7.63 -15.77 -9.58
N LEU A 264 -7.05 -15.48 -8.42
CA LEU A 264 -7.23 -14.20 -7.73
C LEU A 264 -6.40 -13.10 -8.39
N ALA A 265 -7.10 -12.15 -9.00
CA ALA A 265 -6.53 -10.97 -9.63
C ALA A 265 -6.67 -9.75 -8.71
N HIS A 266 -5.71 -8.84 -8.81
CA HIS A 266 -5.70 -7.62 -8.05
C HIS A 266 -6.52 -6.52 -8.72
N ASN A 267 -6.99 -5.60 -7.91
CA ASN A 267 -7.62 -4.37 -8.35
C ASN A 267 -7.00 -3.24 -7.55
N ASN A 268 -5.86 -2.69 -7.96
CA ASN A 268 -5.23 -1.68 -7.13
C ASN A 268 -6.12 -0.43 -7.05
N ARG A 269 -6.18 0.15 -5.85
CA ARG A 269 -6.66 1.50 -5.54
C ARG A 269 -7.80 2.04 -6.42
N CYS A 270 -8.98 1.47 -6.28
CA CYS A 270 -10.19 2.07 -6.87
C CYS A 270 -11.09 2.63 -5.77
N ARG A 271 -11.05 3.96 -5.58
CA ARG A 271 -11.99 4.67 -4.69
C ARG A 271 -13.12 5.27 -5.49
N VAL A 272 -14.29 4.64 -5.41
CA VAL A 272 -15.55 5.36 -5.63
C VAL A 272 -16.00 5.90 -4.28
N GLY A 273 -15.48 7.08 -3.93
CA GLY A 273 -15.67 7.67 -2.60
C GLY A 273 -14.58 8.69 -2.31
N TYR A 274 -14.64 9.83 -3.00
CA TYR A 274 -13.96 11.03 -2.55
C TYR A 274 -14.86 11.66 -1.48
N SER A 275 -14.54 11.48 -0.20
CA SER A 275 -15.20 12.33 0.81
C SER A 275 -14.78 13.78 0.58
N LYS A 276 -15.74 14.69 0.76
CA LYS A 276 -15.63 16.14 0.52
C LYS A 276 -14.40 16.83 1.14
N GLU A 277 -13.84 16.24 2.20
CA GLU A 277 -12.62 16.71 2.86
C GLU A 277 -11.34 16.56 2.01
N TYR A 278 -11.31 15.62 1.05
CA TYR A 278 -10.09 15.31 0.27
C TYR A 278 -9.82 16.27 -0.89
N ALA A 279 -10.84 16.65 -1.67
CA ALA A 279 -10.66 17.50 -2.85
C ALA A 279 -10.43 18.97 -2.47
N GLU A 280 -11.21 19.48 -1.51
CA GLU A 280 -11.02 20.84 -0.99
C GLU A 280 -9.72 21.01 -0.19
N GLY A 281 -9.14 19.92 0.33
CA GLY A 281 -7.85 19.90 1.02
C GLY A 281 -6.67 19.91 0.05
N PHE A 282 -6.67 19.06 -0.97
CA PHE A 282 -5.56 18.92 -1.91
C PHE A 282 -5.32 20.17 -2.78
N GLU A 283 -6.39 20.81 -3.29
CA GLU A 283 -6.26 22.10 -4.01
C GLU A 283 -5.86 23.25 -3.07
N ARG A 284 -6.27 23.23 -1.79
CA ARG A 284 -5.80 24.19 -0.77
C ARG A 284 -4.30 24.03 -0.51
N ILE A 285 -3.83 22.80 -0.37
CA ILE A 285 -2.44 22.45 -0.01
C ILE A 285 -1.44 22.92 -1.08
N GLN A 286 -1.81 22.85 -2.37
CA GLN A 286 -1.00 23.36 -3.49
C GLN A 286 -0.82 24.89 -3.48
N GLY A 287 -1.61 25.62 -2.68
CA GLY A 287 -1.56 27.08 -2.53
C GLY A 287 -1.05 27.59 -1.18
N VAL A 288 -0.65 26.72 -0.25
CA VAL A 288 -0.13 27.14 1.07
C VAL A 288 1.31 27.62 0.92
N PRO A 289 1.64 28.89 1.25
CA PRO A 289 3.02 29.35 1.24
C PRO A 289 3.81 28.72 2.40
N GLY A 290 4.79 27.88 2.09
CA GLY A 290 5.76 27.33 3.05
C GLY A 290 5.82 25.80 3.09
N ALA A 291 6.55 25.27 4.09
CA ALA A 291 6.65 23.84 4.31
C ALA A 291 5.33 23.29 4.88
N LEU A 292 4.78 22.26 4.24
CA LEU A 292 3.59 21.57 4.71
C LEU A 292 3.83 20.91 6.07
N ARG A 293 2.78 20.87 6.89
CA ARG A 293 2.74 20.32 8.25
C ARG A 293 1.66 19.25 8.34
N PRO A 294 1.72 18.34 9.33
CA PRO A 294 0.66 17.36 9.58
C PRO A 294 -0.75 17.99 9.65
N ALA A 295 -0.85 19.20 10.23
CA ALA A 295 -2.09 19.96 10.37
C ALA A 295 -2.76 20.32 9.03
N ASP A 296 -1.98 20.49 7.95
CA ASP A 296 -2.52 20.79 6.62
C ASP A 296 -3.31 19.61 6.03
N PHE A 297 -3.09 18.41 6.58
CA PHE A 297 -3.76 17.16 6.21
C PHE A 297 -4.81 16.74 7.26
N GLY A 298 -5.18 17.63 8.19
CA GLY A 298 -6.13 17.33 9.25
C GLY A 298 -5.61 16.31 10.29
N THR A 299 -4.29 16.13 10.38
CA THR A 299 -3.64 15.30 11.39
C THR A 299 -2.65 16.11 12.22
N ALA A 300 -1.97 15.48 13.17
CA ALA A 300 -0.94 16.09 14.00
C ALA A 300 0.20 15.07 14.18
N SER A 301 1.38 15.54 14.61
CA SER A 301 2.39 14.60 15.07
C SER A 301 1.90 13.84 16.30
N VAL A 302 2.41 12.63 16.51
CA VAL A 302 2.13 11.82 17.69
C VAL A 302 2.40 12.61 18.97
N ALA A 303 3.44 13.46 18.97
CA ALA A 303 3.83 14.29 20.11
C ALA A 303 2.88 15.46 20.42
N GLU A 304 2.12 15.95 19.44
CA GLU A 304 1.22 17.10 19.63
C GLU A 304 -0.09 16.72 20.31
N ASN A 305 -0.49 15.45 20.28
CA ASN A 305 -1.67 14.97 20.98
C ASN A 305 -1.27 14.15 22.22
N ALA A 306 -1.70 14.62 23.40
CA ALA A 306 -1.32 14.02 24.67
C ALA A 306 -1.74 12.55 24.82
N ALA A 307 -2.83 12.12 24.18
CA ALA A 307 -3.27 10.73 24.23
C ALA A 307 -2.41 9.84 23.34
N THR A 308 -2.15 10.24 22.09
CA THR A 308 -1.28 9.48 21.17
C THR A 308 0.17 9.47 21.65
N LEU A 309 0.67 10.57 22.23
CA LEU A 309 2.00 10.64 22.84
C LEU A 309 2.14 9.65 24.00
N ARG A 310 1.14 9.57 24.89
CA ARG A 310 1.14 8.58 25.97
C ARG A 310 1.18 7.16 25.42
N MET A 311 0.28 6.83 24.49
CA MET A 311 0.23 5.50 23.86
C MET A 311 1.54 5.12 23.16
N TRP A 312 2.16 6.08 22.45
CA TRP A 312 3.42 5.84 21.76
C TRP A 312 4.59 5.64 22.72
N ASN A 313 4.65 6.42 23.80
CA ASN A 313 5.65 6.25 24.85
C ASN A 313 5.48 4.90 25.58
N ASP A 314 4.25 4.47 25.84
CA ASP A 314 3.96 3.16 26.41
C ASP A 314 4.32 2.03 25.45
N ALA A 315 4.09 2.21 24.14
CA ALA A 315 4.51 1.28 23.11
C ALA A 315 6.03 1.13 23.03
N MET A 316 6.78 2.24 23.07
CA MET A 316 8.25 2.22 23.13
C MET A 316 8.75 1.53 24.39
N ARG A 317 8.17 1.85 25.56
CA ARG A 317 8.53 1.21 26.84
C ARG A 317 8.24 -0.29 26.83
N SER A 318 7.07 -0.68 26.33
CA SER A 318 6.67 -2.08 26.19
C SER A 318 7.59 -2.85 25.22
N ALA A 319 7.99 -2.22 24.11
CA ALA A 319 8.95 -2.81 23.18
C ALA A 319 10.34 -2.97 23.83
N ALA A 320 10.84 -1.96 24.53
CA ALA A 320 12.15 -1.99 25.18
C ALA A 320 12.23 -2.99 26.36
N THR A 321 11.14 -3.18 27.09
CA THR A 321 11.09 -4.07 28.28
C THR A 321 10.59 -5.48 27.99
N SER A 322 10.38 -5.81 26.71
CA SER A 322 9.93 -7.14 26.28
C SER A 322 10.94 -8.22 26.66
N SER A 323 10.46 -9.31 27.29
CA SER A 323 11.29 -10.48 27.62
C SER A 323 11.83 -11.22 26.39
N ARG A 324 11.15 -11.07 25.25
CA ARG A 324 11.60 -11.58 23.94
C ARG A 324 12.25 -10.45 23.15
N SER A 325 13.45 -10.70 22.61
CA SER A 325 14.15 -9.76 21.73
C SER A 325 13.26 -9.40 20.53
N ASN A 326 13.24 -8.12 20.19
CA ASN A 326 12.48 -7.58 19.06
C ASN A 326 13.31 -6.54 18.28
N GLY A 327 12.73 -6.00 17.21
CA GLY A 327 13.44 -5.03 16.35
C GLY A 327 13.88 -3.77 17.08
N TYR A 328 13.09 -3.28 18.04
CA TYR A 328 13.41 -2.07 18.80
C TYR A 328 14.56 -2.30 19.78
N ILE A 329 14.59 -3.45 20.46
CA ILE A 329 15.73 -3.84 21.32
C ILE A 329 17.03 -3.89 20.53
N ARG A 330 17.05 -4.59 19.38
CA ARG A 330 18.25 -4.70 18.54
C ARG A 330 18.72 -3.36 17.99
N TYR A 331 17.77 -2.46 17.71
CA TYR A 331 18.06 -1.09 17.30
C TYR A 331 18.72 -0.29 18.42
N LEU A 332 18.19 -0.34 19.65
CA LEU A 332 18.80 0.32 20.80
C LEU A 332 20.21 -0.23 21.08
N GLU A 333 20.39 -1.55 21.05
CA GLU A 333 21.70 -2.19 21.21
C GLU A 333 22.70 -1.76 20.13
N ALA A 334 22.26 -1.58 18.88
CA ALA A 334 23.11 -1.09 17.79
C ALA A 334 23.54 0.36 18.03
N LEU A 335 22.61 1.23 18.46
CA LEU A 335 22.93 2.62 18.81
C LEU A 335 23.89 2.70 20.01
N GLU A 336 23.71 1.86 21.03
CA GLU A 336 24.62 1.78 22.18
C GLU A 336 26.04 1.37 21.78
N ARG A 337 26.18 0.53 20.75
CA ARG A 337 27.47 0.14 20.18
C ARG A 337 28.05 1.16 19.20
N GLY A 338 27.32 2.24 18.89
CA GLY A 338 27.72 3.24 17.90
C GLY A 338 27.66 2.73 16.47
N GLU A 339 26.86 1.69 16.21
CA GLU A 339 26.64 1.14 14.87
C GLU A 339 25.60 1.98 14.10
N THR A 340 25.79 2.13 12.79
CA THR A 340 24.77 2.72 11.92
C THR A 340 23.68 1.69 11.63
N PRO A 341 22.42 1.89 12.06
CA PRO A 341 21.35 0.93 11.81
C PRO A 341 21.07 0.77 10.30
N THR A 342 20.86 -0.47 9.85
CA THR A 342 20.43 -0.74 8.47
C THR A 342 18.95 -0.41 8.27
N GLN A 343 18.51 -0.19 7.02
CA GLN A 343 17.09 0.03 6.70
C GLN A 343 16.19 -1.07 7.29
N THR A 344 16.54 -2.34 7.11
CA THR A 344 15.79 -3.46 7.69
C THR A 344 15.74 -3.42 9.22
N MET A 345 16.79 -2.94 9.89
CA MET A 345 16.78 -2.78 11.35
C MET A 345 15.81 -1.68 11.77
N LEU A 346 15.83 -0.54 11.06
CA LEU A 346 14.95 0.59 11.29
C LEU A 346 13.48 0.23 11.09
N GLU A 347 13.15 -0.48 10.01
CA GLU A 347 11.79 -0.97 9.73
C GLU A 347 11.30 -1.94 10.81
N LYS A 348 12.15 -2.86 11.27
CA LYS A 348 11.83 -3.78 12.38
C LYS A 348 11.68 -3.06 13.71
N ALA A 349 12.46 -2.01 13.96
CA ALA A 349 12.36 -1.19 15.17
C ALA A 349 11.05 -0.41 15.20
N PHE A 350 10.73 0.28 14.10
CA PHE A 350 9.46 0.96 13.92
C PHE A 350 8.28 0.00 14.05
N GLY A 351 8.30 -1.13 13.34
CA GLY A 351 7.21 -2.13 13.39
C GLY A 351 6.95 -2.68 14.79
N ALA A 352 8.00 -2.86 15.60
CA ALA A 352 7.86 -3.31 16.99
C ALA A 352 7.14 -2.28 17.88
N VAL A 353 7.38 -0.97 17.69
CA VAL A 353 6.69 0.09 18.42
C VAL A 353 5.30 0.35 17.83
N ASN A 354 5.20 0.49 16.51
CA ASN A 354 3.99 0.84 15.79
C ASN A 354 2.86 -0.19 16.00
N SER A 355 3.15 -1.49 15.98
CA SER A 355 2.13 -2.53 16.25
C SER A 355 1.46 -2.35 17.61
N ARG A 356 2.24 -2.11 18.67
CA ARG A 356 1.73 -1.87 20.04
C ARG A 356 0.93 -0.58 20.15
N PHE A 357 1.38 0.46 19.45
CA PHE A 357 0.66 1.72 19.37
C PHE A 357 -0.70 1.54 18.67
N LEU A 358 -0.74 0.88 17.50
CA LEU A 358 -1.98 0.62 16.77
C LEU A 358 -2.97 -0.23 17.57
N ASP A 359 -2.50 -1.22 18.32
CA ASP A 359 -3.36 -1.99 19.22
C ASP A 359 -3.97 -1.11 20.32
N SER A 360 -3.19 -0.20 20.90
CA SER A 360 -3.65 0.74 21.92
C SER A 360 -4.63 1.79 21.36
N ALA A 361 -4.35 2.32 20.17
CA ALA A 361 -5.21 3.26 19.46
C ALA A 361 -6.56 2.61 19.11
N ARG A 362 -6.54 1.38 18.58
CA ARG A 362 -7.75 0.60 18.29
C ARG A 362 -8.58 0.33 19.54
N ALA A 363 -7.93 -0.06 20.64
CA ALA A 363 -8.61 -0.28 21.92
C ALA A 363 -9.27 0.99 22.47
N ALA A 364 -8.73 2.17 22.14
CA ALA A 364 -9.28 3.48 22.51
C ALA A 364 -10.32 4.02 21.50
N GLY A 365 -10.66 3.27 20.44
CA GLY A 365 -11.59 3.70 19.39
C GLY A 365 -11.04 4.81 18.48
N MET A 366 -9.72 4.98 18.43
CA MET A 366 -9.08 5.95 17.52
C MET A 366 -8.96 5.37 16.12
N ASP A 367 -9.29 6.19 15.12
CA ASP A 367 -9.17 5.84 13.70
C ASP A 367 -7.73 6.10 13.21
N VAL A 368 -6.87 5.09 13.34
CA VAL A 368 -5.49 5.13 12.86
C VAL A 368 -5.20 3.89 12.02
N ALA A 369 -5.03 4.09 10.72
CA ALA A 369 -4.66 3.03 9.78
C ALA A 369 -3.13 2.88 9.70
N GLU A 370 -2.40 4.00 9.55
CA GLU A 370 -0.95 4.00 9.34
C GLU A 370 -0.29 5.18 10.03
N VAL A 371 1.02 5.09 10.30
CA VAL A 371 1.82 6.19 10.87
C VAL A 371 2.89 6.57 9.85
N HIS A 372 2.87 7.82 9.41
CA HIS A 372 3.78 8.39 8.41
C HIS A 372 5.00 9.04 9.07
N HIS A 373 6.19 8.84 8.48
CA HIS A 373 7.42 9.54 8.86
C HIS A 373 7.46 10.91 8.17
N TRP A 374 7.33 11.99 8.94
CA TRP A 374 7.11 13.32 8.39
C TRP A 374 8.35 13.91 7.70
N ASN A 375 8.38 13.83 6.37
CA ASN A 375 9.31 14.54 5.48
C ASN A 375 10.80 14.26 5.72
N PHE A 376 11.14 12.99 5.98
CA PHE A 376 12.53 12.52 5.96
C PHE A 376 12.68 11.06 5.52
N GLY A 377 13.82 10.76 4.90
CA GLY A 377 14.21 9.39 4.56
C GLY A 377 14.61 8.64 5.83
N LYS A 378 14.04 7.43 6.02
CA LYS A 378 14.28 6.60 7.21
C LYS A 378 15.77 6.36 7.47
N THR A 379 16.56 6.20 6.41
CA THR A 379 18.01 5.95 6.45
C THR A 379 18.85 7.21 6.69
N ASP A 380 18.29 8.39 6.39
CA ASP A 380 19.01 9.66 6.52
C ASP A 380 19.09 10.10 7.99
N PHE A 381 18.09 9.72 8.79
CA PHE A 381 17.99 10.06 10.21
C PHE A 381 17.61 8.82 11.05
N PRO A 382 18.52 7.83 11.18
CA PRO A 382 18.22 6.54 11.81
C PRO A 382 17.82 6.66 13.30
N THR A 383 18.25 7.72 13.98
CA THR A 383 17.92 8.03 15.39
C THR A 383 16.48 8.53 15.57
N GLN A 384 15.78 8.86 14.48
CA GLN A 384 14.46 9.51 14.49
C GLN A 384 13.32 8.57 14.12
N ILE A 385 13.64 7.31 13.82
CA ILE A 385 12.70 6.32 13.27
C ILE A 385 11.47 6.08 14.16
N VAL A 386 11.59 6.28 15.47
CA VAL A 386 10.49 6.16 16.45
C VAL A 386 10.20 7.47 17.20
N ASP A 387 10.77 8.60 16.76
CA ASP A 387 10.59 9.87 17.43
C ASP A 387 9.17 10.41 17.20
N PRO A 388 8.30 10.51 18.23
CA PRO A 388 6.91 10.91 18.05
C PRO A 388 6.72 12.33 17.50
N ARG A 389 7.75 13.17 17.51
CA ARG A 389 7.71 14.53 16.92
C ARG A 389 7.66 14.50 15.39
N ASN A 390 8.22 13.46 14.78
CA ASN A 390 8.33 13.32 13.34
C ASN A 390 7.44 12.21 12.79
N LEU A 391 6.42 11.82 13.54
CA LEU A 391 5.48 10.75 13.19
C LEU A 391 4.06 11.29 13.16
N ALA A 392 3.35 11.09 12.07
CA ALA A 392 1.97 11.56 11.89
C ALA A 392 1.04 10.35 11.70
N PRO A 393 0.13 10.06 12.65
CA PRO A 393 -0.91 9.07 12.44
C PRO A 393 -1.84 9.50 11.30
N THR A 394 -2.28 8.55 10.50
CA THR A 394 -3.20 8.77 9.38
C THR A 394 -4.39 7.83 9.55
N SER A 395 -5.59 8.36 9.36
CA SER A 395 -6.84 7.57 9.45
C SER A 395 -7.00 6.58 8.30
N ALA A 396 -6.27 6.79 7.20
CA ALA A 396 -6.30 5.90 6.05
C ALA A 396 -5.00 5.96 5.25
N ARG A 397 -4.68 4.85 4.57
CA ARG A 397 -3.60 4.72 3.57
C ARG A 397 -3.58 5.86 2.54
N ILE A 398 -4.75 6.35 2.12
CA ILE A 398 -4.83 7.44 1.14
C ILE A 398 -4.24 8.76 1.68
N LEU A 399 -4.41 9.03 2.97
CA LEU A 399 -3.92 10.26 3.58
C LEU A 399 -2.41 10.20 3.66
N HIS A 400 -1.88 9.03 4.01
CA HIS A 400 -0.46 8.73 3.96
C HIS A 400 0.13 8.92 2.53
N GLU A 401 -0.54 8.40 1.51
CA GLU A 401 -0.15 8.59 0.11
C GLU A 401 -0.21 10.05 -0.35
N GLN A 402 -1.22 10.79 0.09
CA GLN A 402 -1.35 12.22 -0.22
C GLN A 402 -0.22 13.04 0.38
N ILE A 403 0.19 12.73 1.60
CA ILE A 403 1.34 13.38 2.21
C ILE A 403 2.58 13.13 1.36
N HIS A 404 2.86 11.88 0.98
CA HIS A 404 3.97 11.54 0.08
C HIS A 404 3.88 12.27 -1.27
N ARG A 405 2.71 12.31 -1.91
CA ARG A 405 2.52 13.03 -3.18
C ARG A 405 2.74 14.54 -3.06
N ALA A 406 2.30 15.13 -1.96
CA ALA A 406 2.40 16.55 -1.73
C ALA A 406 3.82 16.98 -1.31
N THR A 407 4.60 16.08 -0.71
CA THR A 407 5.92 16.42 -0.16
C THR A 407 7.09 15.91 -0.99
N SER A 408 6.87 14.98 -1.93
CA SER A 408 7.92 14.45 -2.82
C SER A 408 8.31 15.41 -3.94
N ALA A 409 9.60 15.43 -4.28
CA ALA A 409 10.18 16.16 -5.40
C ALA A 409 10.05 15.43 -6.74
N THR A 410 9.69 14.15 -6.69
CA THR A 410 9.68 13.23 -7.84
C THR A 410 8.39 12.42 -7.89
N SER A 411 8.13 11.80 -9.04
CA SER A 411 7.01 10.87 -9.23
C SER A 411 7.14 9.58 -8.42
N ASP A 412 8.36 9.17 -8.06
CA ASP A 412 8.56 8.13 -7.04
C ASP A 412 8.27 8.73 -5.66
N ILE A 413 7.04 8.57 -5.19
CA ILE A 413 6.58 9.16 -3.93
C ILE A 413 7.11 8.42 -2.70
N TRP A 414 7.63 7.20 -2.85
CA TRP A 414 8.06 6.33 -1.75
C TRP A 414 9.57 6.31 -1.58
N GLY A 415 10.32 6.24 -2.68
CA GLY A 415 11.78 6.21 -2.71
C GLY A 415 12.42 7.54 -3.16
N GLY A 416 11.63 8.47 -3.68
CA GLY A 416 12.10 9.76 -4.16
C GLY A 416 12.47 10.74 -3.05
N THR A 417 13.17 11.81 -3.44
CA THR A 417 13.58 12.85 -2.50
C THR A 417 12.39 13.71 -2.08
N ILE A 418 12.41 14.19 -0.83
CA ILE A 418 11.46 15.21 -0.37
C ILE A 418 11.79 16.55 -1.03
N ALA A 419 10.78 17.23 -1.56
CA ALA A 419 10.94 18.53 -2.20
C ALA A 419 11.59 19.52 -1.23
N PRO A 420 12.58 20.33 -1.66
CA PRO A 420 13.37 21.17 -0.77
C PRO A 420 12.53 22.06 0.17
N GLN A 421 11.40 22.57 -0.33
CA GLN A 421 10.49 23.40 0.46
C GLN A 421 9.74 22.66 1.58
N HIS A 422 9.73 21.33 1.57
CA HIS A 422 9.01 20.49 2.54
C HIS A 422 9.96 19.77 3.52
N GLN A 423 11.28 19.88 3.30
CA GLN A 423 12.27 19.32 4.22
C GLN A 423 12.18 20.00 5.58
N ILE A 424 12.19 19.19 6.64
CA ILE A 424 12.20 19.69 8.01
C ILE A 424 13.62 19.62 8.61
N PRO A 425 14.01 20.57 9.48
CA PRO A 425 15.26 20.47 10.19
C PRO A 425 15.17 19.34 11.23
N ILE A 426 15.82 18.22 10.94
CA ILE A 426 15.85 17.07 11.83
C ILE A 426 17.16 17.05 12.61
N PRO A 427 17.12 17.00 13.95
CA PRO A 427 18.33 16.85 14.74
C PRO A 427 18.95 15.46 14.54
N GLU A 428 20.27 15.39 14.56
CA GLU A 428 21.01 14.12 14.43
C GLU A 428 20.64 13.11 15.54
N TRP A 429 20.16 13.59 16.69
CA TRP A 429 19.77 12.76 17.83
C TRP A 429 18.36 13.09 18.29
N SER A 430 17.59 12.04 18.60
CA SER A 430 16.31 12.20 19.31
C SER A 430 16.63 12.63 20.74
N THR A 431 16.37 13.90 21.06
CA THR A 431 16.54 14.40 22.43
C THR A 431 15.40 13.91 23.33
N PRO A 432 15.68 13.51 24.59
CA PRO A 432 14.63 13.18 25.55
C PRO A 432 13.67 14.35 25.73
N TRP A 433 12.37 14.07 25.76
CA TRP A 433 11.33 15.08 25.91
C TRP A 433 11.41 15.70 27.32
N THR A 434 11.75 16.99 27.43
CA THR A 434 11.45 17.76 28.64
C THR A 434 9.98 18.15 28.58
N PRO A 435 9.12 17.67 29.50
CA PRO A 435 7.72 18.09 29.51
C PRO A 435 7.62 19.62 29.65
N PRO A 436 6.67 20.27 28.96
CA PRO A 436 6.44 21.69 29.15
C PRO A 436 6.09 21.92 30.61
N THR A 437 6.92 22.71 31.29
CA THR A 437 6.60 23.26 32.60
C THR A 437 5.37 24.13 32.44
N GLY A 438 4.26 23.72 33.03
CA GLY A 438 3.01 24.46 32.97
C GLY A 438 3.19 25.90 33.45
N HIS A 439 2.72 26.85 32.62
CA HIS A 439 2.38 28.21 33.00
C HIS A 439 1.05 28.58 32.35
#